data_AF-A0A6H0ZJQ9-F1
#
_entry.id   AF-A0A6H0ZJQ9-F1
#
_cell.length_a   1.000
_cell.length_b   1.000
_cell.length_c   1.000
_cell.angle_alpha   90.00
_cell.angle_beta   90.00
_cell.angle_gamma   90.00
#
_symmetry.space_group_name_H-M   'P 1'
#
loop_
_entity.id
_entity.type
_entity.pdbx_description
1 polymer ?
#
loop_
_entity_poly.entity_id
_entity_poly.type
_entity_poly.pdbx_seq_one_letter_code
_entity_poly.pdbx_strand_id
1 'polypeptide(L)' 'MNGLLTWSIKVLARWADRSRQRRYLADLEHYQLTDIGISSEQRRCECAKWFWR' A
#
# COMPACT_ATOMS: atom_id res chain seq x y z
N MET A 1 16.42 9.44 24.85
CA MET A 1 15.79 8.11 24.71
C MET A 1 14.41 8.13 24.02
N ASN A 2 13.96 9.22 23.37
CA ASN A 2 12.63 9.31 22.72
C ASN A 2 12.64 9.17 21.17
N GLY A 3 13.82 9.20 20.55
CA GLY A 3 13.95 9.13 19.08
C GLY A 3 13.62 7.76 18.50
N LEU A 4 13.96 6.68 19.21
CA LEU A 4 13.68 5.32 18.76
C LEU A 4 12.18 5.03 18.75
N LEU A 5 11.46 5.39 19.81
CA LEU A 5 10.01 5.17 19.90
C LEU A 5 9.26 5.91 18.79
N THR A 6 9.60 7.19 18.57
CA THR A 6 8.95 8.01 17.52
C THR A 6 9.29 7.52 16.12
N TRP A 7 10.50 6.99 15.89
CA TRP A 7 10.88 6.37 14.63
C TRP A 7 10.12 5.06 14.38
N SER A 8 10.05 4.18 15.38
CA SER A 8 9.30 2.92 15.31
C SER A 8 7.81 3.15 15.00
N ILE A 9 7.19 4.14 15.64
CA ILE A 9 5.79 4.51 15.37
C ILE A 9 5.61 5.00 13.93
N LYS A 10 6.53 5.83 13.42
CA LYS A 10 6.48 6.32 12.03
C LYS A 10 6.59 5.18 11.01
N VAL A 11 7.47 4.22 11.27
CA VAL A 11 7.66 3.04 10.42
C VAL A 11 6.40 2.17 10.42
N LEU A 12 5.84 1.87 11.59
CA LEU A 12 4.59 1.11 11.72
C LEU A 12 3.41 1.82 11.04
N ALA A 13 3.26 3.13 11.23
CA ALA A 13 2.22 3.92 10.58
C ALA A 13 2.33 3.86 9.06
N ARG A 14 3.55 3.95 8.52
CA ARG A 14 3.80 3.84 7.07
C ARG A 14 3.43 2.45 6.55
N TRP A 15 3.74 1.38 7.28
CA TRP A 15 3.36 0.02 6.88
C TRP A 15 1.84 -0.18 6.92
N ALA A 16 1.18 0.33 7.95
CA ALA A 16 -0.29 0.27 8.08
C ALA A 16 -0.97 1.02 6.93
N ASP A 17 -0.50 2.22 6.61
CA ASP A 17 -1.02 3.03 5.52
C ASP A 17 -0.84 2.34 4.16
N ARG A 18 0.37 1.83 3.86
CA ARG A 18 0.62 1.06 2.63
C ARG A 18 -0.23 -0.21 2.52
N SER A 19 -0.43 -0.93 3.63
CA SER A 19 -1.31 -2.08 3.68
C SER A 19 -2.77 -1.71 3.38
N ARG A 20 -3.24 -0.56 3.88
CA ARG A 20 -4.56 -0.02 3.56
C ARG A 20 -4.67 0.37 2.08
N GLN A 21 -3.67 1.07 1.54
CA GLN A 21 -3.65 1.44 0.12
C GLN A 21 -3.68 0.22 -0.81
N ARG A 22 -2.89 -0.82 -0.51
CA ARG A 22 -2.89 -2.07 -1.30
C ARG A 22 -4.22 -2.81 -1.26
N ARG A 23 -4.91 -2.79 -0.11
CA ARG A 23 -6.26 -3.35 0.00
C ARG A 23 -7.27 -2.56 -0.83
N TYR A 24 -7.21 -1.23 -0.77
CA TYR A 24 -8.06 -0.38 -1.59
C TYR A 24 -7.80 -0.60 -3.09
N LEU A 25 -6.53 -0.66 -3.50
CA LEU A 25 -6.15 -0.95 -4.88
C LEU A 25 -6.63 -2.34 -5.34
N ALA A 26 -6.64 -3.33 -4.44
CA ALA A 26 -7.16 -4.67 -4.74
C ALA A 26 -8.68 -4.67 -5.02
N ASP A 27 -9.41 -3.77 -4.37
CA ASP A 27 -10.87 -3.63 -4.40
C ASP A 27 -11.38 -2.80 -5.60
N LEU A 28 -10.50 -2.03 -6.24
CA LEU A 28 -10.87 -1.23 -7.41
C LEU A 28 -11.35 -2.10 -8.59
N GLU A 29 -12.42 -1.66 -9.22
CA GLU A 29 -12.93 -2.25 -10.45
C GLU A 29 -12.06 -1.93 -11.67
N HIS A 30 -12.19 -2.73 -12.72
CA HIS A 30 -11.34 -2.61 -13.92
C HIS A 30 -11.43 -1.24 -14.61
N TYR A 31 -12.61 -0.62 -14.62
CA TYR A 31 -12.78 0.71 -15.19
C TYR A 31 -12.05 1.78 -14.36
N GLN A 32 -12.03 1.65 -13.03
CA GLN A 32 -11.32 2.56 -12.13
C GLN A 32 -9.81 2.41 -12.28
N LEU A 33 -9.32 1.18 -12.45
CA LEU A 33 -7.91 0.91 -12.75
C LEU A 33 -7.50 1.54 -14.07
N THR A 34 -8.34 1.42 -15.10
CA THR A 34 -8.10 2.02 -16.42
C THR A 34 -8.10 3.55 -16.37
N ASP A 35 -9.02 4.14 -15.61
CA ASP A 35 -9.12 5.60 -15.42
C ASP A 35 -7.84 6.20 -14.82
N ILE A 36 -7.22 5.51 -13.85
CA ILE A 36 -5.94 5.91 -13.24
C ILE A 36 -4.72 5.37 -14.01
N GLY A 37 -4.91 4.72 -15.15
CA GLY A 37 -3.83 4.21 -16.01
C GLY A 37 -3.05 3.01 -15.45
N ILE A 38 -3.65 2.23 -14.54
CA ILE A 38 -3.05 1.04 -13.94
C ILE A 38 -3.61 -0.23 -14.60
N SER A 39 -2.72 -1.12 -15.02
CA SER A 39 -3.13 -2.43 -15.55
C SER A 39 -3.46 -3.43 -14.43
N SER A 40 -4.29 -4.43 -14.75
CA SER A 40 -4.58 -5.54 -13.84
C SER A 40 -3.34 -6.32 -13.39
N GLU A 41 -2.26 -6.30 -14.18
CA GLU A 41 -0.98 -6.90 -13.84
C GLU A 41 -0.19 -6.04 -12.86
N GLN A 42 -0.14 -4.72 -13.09
CA GLN A 42 0.45 -3.77 -12.14
C GLN A 42 -0.26 -3.83 -10.78
N ARG A 43 -1.60 -3.89 -10.75
CA ARG A 43 -2.36 -4.12 -9.51
C ARG A 43 -1.91 -5.39 -8.80
N ARG A 44 -1.82 -6.52 -9.51
CA ARG A 44 -1.39 -7.81 -8.92
C ARG A 44 0.02 -7.71 -8.35
N CYS A 45 0.96 -7.10 -9.09
CA CYS A 45 2.32 -6.87 -8.62
C CYS A 45 2.37 -5.99 -7.38
N GLU A 46 1.57 -4.92 -7.31
CA GLU A 46 1.49 -4.03 -6.14
C GLU A 46 0.87 -4.75 -4.93
N CYS A 47 -0.22 -5.48 -5.11
CA CYS A 47 -0.89 -6.22 -4.04
C CYS A 47 -0.04 -7.40 -3.52
N ALA A 48 0.85 -7.96 -4.34
CA ALA A 48 1.78 -9.02 -3.94
C ALA A 48 2.97 -8.52 -3.10
N LYS A 49 3.18 -7.19 -2.98
CA LYS A 49 4.25 -6.66 -2.15
C LYS A 49 3.97 -6.92 -0.67
N TRP A 50 5.02 -7.38 0.03
CA TRP A 50 5.00 -7.51 1.48
C TRP A 50 4.60 -6.21 2.18
N PHE A 51 3.88 -6.33 3.30
CA PHE A 51 3.33 -5.18 4.01
C PHE A 51 4.39 -4.18 4.48
N TRP A 52 5.62 -4.64 4.73
CA TRP A 52 6.76 -3.80 5.17
C TRP A 52 7.45 -3.05 4.02
N ARG A 53 7.13 -3.38 2.76
CA ARG A 53 7.68 -2.76 1.55
C ARG A 53 6.75 -1.70 0.98
#